data_AF-A0A354A4V3-F1
#
_entry.id   AF-A0A354A4V3-F1
#
_cell.length_a   1.000
_cell.length_b   1.000
_cell.length_c   1.000
_cell.angle_alpha   90.00
_cell.angle_beta   90.00
_cell.angle_gamma   90.00
#
_symmetry.space_group_name_H-M   'P 1'
#
loop_
_entity.id
_entity.type
_entity.pdbx_description
1 polymer ?
#
loop_
_entity_poly.entity_id
_entity_poly.type
_entity_poly.pdbx_seq_one_letter_code
_entity_poly.pdbx_strand_id
1 'polypeptide(L)'
;MAEEYQEKTEQATPRKKQKAREKGQIARSKDLTSTITLGGIIMIFYFGGRGFMTSLAGMTGGMLSLKYGTDPLHVSRIAILQGVKIVAPFFLVSVVLALLASVMQDGIALKPLKFEMAKLNPIQGLGRIFSTKGLIELLKSLLKFSVGGWLVYYIIHKDLNILPSLTAMEMNELVRVSAKMIMDAVIIAFAYYMVLAIIGYFIDKWQHEKSLRMSKQELKEESKESEGDPIIKSRIRSAQRAAARKRMMQEVPTATVVITNPTHLAV
;
A
#
# COMPACT_ATOMS: atom_id res chain seq x y z
N MET A 1 -22.74 22.50 15.60
CA MET A 1 -22.57 21.26 16.40
C MET A 1 -23.66 20.20 16.16
N ALA A 2 -24.73 20.47 15.39
CA ALA A 2 -25.73 19.44 15.02
C ALA A 2 -25.44 18.71 13.69
N GLU A 3 -24.43 19.13 12.94
CA GLU A 3 -24.12 18.58 11.60
C GLU A 3 -23.17 17.36 11.63
N GLU A 4 -22.51 17.10 12.76
CA GLU A 4 -21.51 16.03 12.88
C GLU A 4 -22.10 14.62 13.07
N TYR A 5 -23.42 14.51 13.31
CA TYR A 5 -24.10 13.25 13.63
C TYR A 5 -24.87 12.61 12.47
N GLN A 6 -24.86 13.18 11.26
CA GLN A 6 -25.39 12.45 10.11
C GLN A 6 -24.48 11.26 9.79
N GLU A 7 -25.04 10.05 9.90
CA GLU A 7 -24.33 8.85 9.51
C GLU A 7 -23.86 8.95 8.05
N LYS A 8 -22.56 8.68 7.85
CA LYS A 8 -21.92 8.68 6.54
C LYS A 8 -22.26 7.39 5.81
N THR A 9 -23.39 7.40 5.12
CA THR A 9 -23.92 6.25 4.38
C THR A 9 -23.56 6.27 2.89
N GLU A 10 -23.36 7.45 2.32
CA GLU A 10 -23.16 7.62 0.88
C GLU A 10 -21.72 7.34 0.45
N GLN A 11 -21.55 6.84 -0.77
CA GLN A 11 -20.23 6.58 -1.34
C GLN A 11 -19.48 7.89 -1.64
N ALA A 12 -18.16 7.87 -1.50
CA ALA A 12 -17.31 9.01 -1.81
C ALA A 12 -17.32 9.32 -3.31
N THR A 13 -17.54 10.59 -3.67
CA THR A 13 -17.41 11.08 -5.06
C THR A 13 -15.97 10.94 -5.57
N PRO A 14 -15.76 10.94 -6.91
CA PRO A 14 -14.41 10.94 -7.48
C PRO A 14 -13.54 12.11 -6.98
N ARG A 15 -14.14 13.29 -6.80
CA ARG A 15 -13.46 14.49 -6.31
C ARG A 15 -12.99 14.34 -4.86
N LYS A 16 -13.82 13.77 -3.97
CA LYS A 16 -13.40 13.45 -2.58
C LYS A 16 -12.27 12.42 -2.55
N LYS A 17 -12.31 11.39 -3.39
CA LYS A 17 -11.22 10.40 -3.53
C LYS A 17 -9.92 11.05 -4.01
N GLN A 18 -9.99 11.96 -4.98
CA GLN A 18 -8.82 12.70 -5.47
C GLN A 18 -8.24 13.62 -4.40
N LYS A 19 -9.07 14.41 -3.72
CA LYS A 19 -8.64 15.26 -2.58
C LYS A 19 -7.99 14.44 -1.46
N ALA A 20 -8.50 13.24 -1.18
CA ALA A 20 -7.90 12.33 -0.19
C ALA A 20 -6.50 11.85 -0.63
N ARG A 21 -6.34 11.48 -1.90
CA ARG A 21 -5.05 11.11 -2.49
C ARG A 21 -4.04 12.26 -2.45
N GLU A 22 -4.45 13.48 -2.79
CA GLU A 22 -3.59 14.68 -2.70
C GLU A 22 -3.15 14.98 -1.26
N LYS A 23 -4.02 14.68 -0.28
CA LYS A 23 -3.68 14.76 1.14
C LYS A 23 -2.81 13.60 1.62
N GLY A 24 -2.49 12.63 0.77
CA GLY A 24 -1.70 11.44 1.10
C GLY A 24 -2.46 10.42 1.96
N GLN A 25 -3.78 10.51 2.01
CA GLN A 25 -4.63 9.50 2.65
C GLN A 25 -4.93 8.42 1.61
N ILE A 26 -4.21 7.30 1.68
CA ILE A 26 -4.35 6.18 0.75
C ILE A 26 -4.37 4.85 1.51
N ALA A 27 -4.95 3.81 0.90
CA ALA A 27 -5.20 2.52 1.51
C ALA A 27 -3.94 1.64 1.44
N ARG A 28 -2.99 1.85 2.36
CA ARG A 28 -1.75 1.09 2.36
C ARG A 28 -1.77 -0.07 3.35
N SER A 29 -1.65 -1.30 2.85
CA SER A 29 -1.41 -2.47 3.68
C SER A 29 0.08 -2.77 3.78
N LYS A 30 0.62 -2.54 4.98
CA LYS A 30 2.04 -2.81 5.28
C LYS A 30 2.35 -4.30 5.21
N ASP A 31 1.44 -5.13 5.73
CA ASP A 31 1.59 -6.59 5.75
C ASP A 31 1.73 -7.15 4.33
N LEU A 32 0.91 -6.69 3.38
CA LEU A 32 1.00 -7.11 1.99
C LEU A 32 2.34 -6.75 1.34
N THR A 33 2.82 -5.53 1.59
CA THR A 33 4.11 -5.06 1.05
C THR A 33 5.27 -5.92 1.58
N SER A 34 5.28 -6.17 2.89
CA SER A 34 6.30 -7.01 3.53
C SER A 34 6.25 -8.46 3.04
N THR A 35 5.06 -9.05 2.92
CA THR A 35 4.93 -10.44 2.45
C THR A 35 5.34 -10.60 0.99
N ILE A 36 4.98 -9.68 0.10
CA ILE A 36 5.45 -9.73 -1.31
C ILE A 36 6.98 -9.66 -1.38
N THR A 37 7.58 -8.76 -0.60
CA THR A 37 9.05 -8.62 -0.51
C THR A 37 9.70 -9.91 -0.01
N LEU A 38 9.15 -10.51 1.06
CA LEU A 38 9.59 -11.79 1.59
C LEU A 38 9.51 -12.90 0.54
N GLY A 39 8.43 -12.97 -0.23
CA GLY A 39 8.26 -13.93 -1.33
C GLY A 39 9.35 -13.82 -2.39
N GLY A 40 9.78 -12.60 -2.71
CA GLY A 40 10.93 -12.37 -3.60
C GLY A 40 12.23 -12.92 -3.05
N ILE A 41 12.51 -12.68 -1.76
CA ILE A 41 13.70 -13.21 -1.09
C ILE A 41 13.67 -14.75 -1.08
N ILE A 42 12.52 -15.34 -0.81
CA ILE A 42 12.34 -16.80 -0.85
C ILE A 42 12.61 -17.35 -2.25
N MET A 43 12.13 -16.69 -3.31
CA MET A 43 12.43 -17.08 -4.69
C MET A 43 13.93 -17.01 -5.00
N ILE A 44 14.65 -16.00 -4.52
CA ILE A 44 16.11 -15.94 -4.66
C ILE A 44 16.78 -17.13 -3.98
N PHE A 45 16.38 -17.49 -2.76
CA PHE A 45 16.94 -18.66 -2.08
C PHE A 45 16.58 -19.97 -2.78
N TYR A 46 15.36 -20.08 -3.30
CA TYR A 46 14.89 -21.29 -3.98
C TYR A 46 15.66 -21.55 -5.29
N PHE A 47 15.83 -20.53 -6.15
CA PHE A 47 16.52 -20.68 -7.44
C PHE A 47 18.03 -20.44 -7.37
N GLY A 48 18.46 -19.52 -6.50
CA GLY A 48 19.84 -19.05 -6.38
C GLY A 48 20.59 -19.54 -5.15
N GLY A 49 19.97 -20.35 -4.27
CA GLY A 49 20.56 -20.77 -3.00
C GLY A 49 21.91 -21.49 -3.16
N ARG A 50 22.07 -22.31 -4.21
CA ARG A 50 23.36 -22.96 -4.50
C ARG A 50 24.45 -21.94 -4.87
N GLY A 51 24.11 -20.94 -5.67
CA GLY A 51 25.02 -19.84 -6.04
C GLY A 51 25.41 -19.00 -4.82
N PHE A 52 24.44 -18.75 -3.93
CA PHE A 52 24.67 -18.06 -2.66
C PHE A 52 25.64 -18.83 -1.76
N MET A 53 25.40 -20.13 -1.53
CA MET A 53 26.26 -20.97 -0.69
C MET A 53 27.68 -21.12 -1.26
N THR A 54 27.81 -21.26 -2.58
CA THR A 54 29.13 -21.34 -3.23
C THR A 54 29.89 -20.01 -3.13
N SER A 55 29.19 -18.88 -3.28
CA SER A 55 29.79 -17.55 -3.11
C SER A 55 30.25 -17.29 -1.68
N LEU A 56 29.43 -17.68 -0.68
CA LEU A 56 29.80 -17.62 0.73
C LEU A 56 30.99 -18.53 1.05
N ALA A 57 30.97 -19.78 0.59
CA ALA A 57 32.07 -20.71 0.80
C ALA A 57 33.38 -20.19 0.17
N GLY A 58 33.31 -19.62 -1.04
CA GLY A 58 34.44 -19.00 -1.71
C GLY A 58 34.99 -17.79 -0.95
N MET A 59 34.11 -16.92 -0.43
CA MET A 59 34.52 -15.78 0.38
C MET A 59 35.20 -16.23 1.68
N THR A 60 34.57 -17.14 2.41
CA THR A 60 35.12 -17.69 3.67
C THR A 60 36.43 -18.41 3.43
N GLY A 61 36.52 -19.28 2.43
CA GLY A 61 37.75 -19.98 2.07
C GLY A 61 38.87 -19.02 1.64
N GLY A 62 38.54 -17.96 0.89
CA GLY A 62 39.48 -16.90 0.52
C GLY A 62 40.02 -16.14 1.73
N MET A 63 39.18 -15.87 2.74
CA MET A 63 39.61 -15.21 3.99
C MET A 63 40.44 -16.14 4.88
N LEU A 64 40.09 -17.43 4.97
CA LEU A 64 40.84 -18.40 5.77
C LEU A 64 42.20 -18.77 5.16
N SER A 65 42.38 -18.56 3.85
CA SER A 65 43.64 -18.85 3.13
C SER A 65 44.59 -17.65 3.04
N LEU A 66 44.29 -16.55 3.74
CA LEU A 66 45.15 -15.37 3.79
C LEU A 66 46.52 -15.71 4.38
N LYS A 67 47.57 -15.29 3.67
CA LYS A 67 48.95 -15.46 4.13
C LYS A 67 49.35 -14.32 5.07
N TYR A 68 50.25 -14.61 6.00
CA TYR A 68 50.86 -13.59 6.84
C TYR A 68 51.56 -12.53 5.98
N GLY A 69 51.36 -11.24 6.30
CA GLY A 69 51.91 -10.10 5.55
C GLY A 69 51.05 -9.60 4.38
N THR A 70 49.84 -10.14 4.19
CA THR A 70 48.90 -9.60 3.18
C THR A 70 48.42 -8.20 3.60
N ASP A 71 48.41 -7.24 2.66
CA ASP A 71 47.94 -5.87 2.90
C ASP A 71 46.48 -5.84 3.41
N PRO A 72 46.22 -5.35 4.63
CA PRO A 72 44.86 -5.28 5.20
C PRO A 72 43.89 -4.44 4.36
N LEU A 73 44.36 -3.40 3.68
CA LEU A 73 43.52 -2.54 2.83
C LEU A 73 43.05 -3.30 1.58
N HIS A 74 43.93 -4.10 0.99
CA HIS A 74 43.58 -4.96 -0.13
C HIS A 74 42.54 -6.02 0.26
N VAL A 75 42.74 -6.70 1.38
CA VAL A 75 41.83 -7.75 1.90
C VAL A 75 40.45 -7.17 2.19
N SER A 76 40.39 -6.04 2.90
CA SER A 76 39.12 -5.38 3.24
C SER A 76 38.35 -4.94 2.00
N ARG A 77 39.03 -4.41 0.96
CA ARG A 77 38.38 -4.05 -0.31
C ARG A 77 37.77 -5.27 -1.01
N ILE A 78 38.49 -6.39 -1.07
CA ILE A 78 37.97 -7.63 -1.66
C ILE A 78 36.78 -8.16 -0.86
N ALA A 79 36.87 -8.18 0.48
CA ALA A 79 35.80 -8.62 1.36
C ALA A 79 34.54 -7.78 1.18
N ILE A 80 34.67 -6.45 1.11
CA ILE A 80 33.54 -5.54 0.85
C ILE A 80 32.92 -5.83 -0.52
N LEU A 81 33.72 -5.94 -1.58
CA LEU A 81 33.21 -6.20 -2.92
C LEU A 81 32.48 -7.55 -3.02
N GLN A 82 33.02 -8.61 -2.39
CA GLN A 82 32.37 -9.91 -2.35
C GLN A 82 31.09 -9.88 -1.50
N GLY A 83 31.12 -9.24 -0.33
CA GLY A 83 29.95 -9.06 0.52
C GLY A 83 28.84 -8.29 -0.20
N VAL A 84 29.17 -7.19 -0.88
CA VAL A 84 28.21 -6.44 -1.71
C VAL A 84 27.64 -7.32 -2.82
N LYS A 85 28.46 -8.10 -3.54
CA LYS A 85 27.96 -9.01 -4.58
C LYS A 85 26.98 -10.07 -4.04
N ILE A 86 27.22 -10.57 -2.83
CA ILE A 86 26.36 -11.56 -2.17
C ILE A 86 25.03 -10.93 -1.72
N VAL A 87 25.07 -9.73 -1.15
CA VAL A 87 23.88 -9.06 -0.58
C VAL A 87 23.08 -8.28 -1.63
N ALA A 88 23.72 -7.76 -2.67
CA ALA A 88 23.10 -6.89 -3.67
C ALA A 88 21.85 -7.48 -4.32
N PRO A 89 21.78 -8.77 -4.72
CA PRO A 89 20.57 -9.35 -5.30
C PRO A 89 19.38 -9.28 -4.34
N PHE A 90 19.59 -9.58 -3.05
CA PHE A 90 18.53 -9.52 -2.03
C PHE A 90 18.06 -8.09 -1.82
N PHE A 91 19.00 -7.14 -1.74
CA PHE A 91 18.68 -5.73 -1.60
C PHE A 91 17.89 -5.21 -2.80
N LEU A 92 18.37 -5.47 -4.02
CA LEU A 92 17.71 -5.03 -5.25
C LEU A 92 16.30 -5.60 -5.39
N VAL A 93 16.13 -6.91 -5.20
CA VAL A 93 14.80 -7.52 -5.25
C VAL A 93 13.89 -6.96 -4.17
N SER A 94 14.40 -6.76 -2.94
CA SER A 94 13.59 -6.18 -1.87
C SER A 94 13.14 -4.77 -2.18
N VAL A 95 14.03 -3.90 -2.68
CA VAL A 95 13.69 -2.53 -3.07
C VAL A 95 12.69 -2.53 -4.22
N VAL A 96 12.94 -3.30 -5.28
CA VAL A 96 12.07 -3.37 -6.46
C VAL A 96 10.68 -3.87 -6.07
N LEU A 97 10.58 -4.97 -5.32
CA LEU A 97 9.29 -5.52 -4.92
C LEU A 97 8.56 -4.64 -3.91
N ALA A 98 9.26 -4.00 -2.97
CA ALA A 98 8.63 -3.07 -2.04
C ALA A 98 8.05 -1.84 -2.77
N LEU A 99 8.78 -1.32 -3.77
CA LEU A 99 8.30 -0.23 -4.62
C LEU A 99 7.13 -0.68 -5.49
N LEU A 100 7.24 -1.82 -6.18
CA LEU A 100 6.15 -2.36 -7.01
C LEU A 100 4.90 -2.64 -6.18
N ALA A 101 5.03 -3.30 -5.02
CA ALA A 101 3.90 -3.56 -4.14
C ALA A 101 3.25 -2.26 -3.63
N SER A 102 4.05 -1.23 -3.35
CA SER A 102 3.52 0.07 -2.93
C SER A 102 2.79 0.78 -4.08
N VAL A 103 3.35 0.75 -5.29
CA VAL A 103 2.74 1.35 -6.49
C VAL A 103 1.49 0.59 -6.94
N MET A 104 1.46 -0.74 -6.84
CA MET A 104 0.30 -1.56 -7.19
C MET A 104 -0.91 -1.33 -6.26
N GLN A 105 -0.67 -1.02 -4.99
CA GLN A 105 -1.76 -0.75 -4.05
C GLN A 105 -2.43 0.60 -4.32
N ASP A 106 -1.63 1.64 -4.56
CA ASP A 106 -2.10 3.02 -4.40
C ASP A 106 -1.73 3.96 -5.57
N GLY A 107 -0.91 3.50 -6.51
CA GLY A 107 -0.31 4.32 -7.57
C GLY A 107 0.85 5.18 -7.06
N ILE A 108 1.39 6.04 -7.93
CA ILE A 108 2.45 6.98 -7.57
C ILE A 108 1.80 8.26 -7.04
N ALA A 109 1.90 8.49 -5.73
CA ALA A 109 1.44 9.72 -5.08
C ALA A 109 2.63 10.47 -4.46
N LEU A 110 3.15 11.46 -5.19
CA LEU A 110 4.17 12.37 -4.68
C LEU A 110 3.49 13.49 -3.90
N LYS A 111 3.46 13.37 -2.56
CA LYS A 111 2.97 14.44 -1.70
C LYS A 111 4.13 15.39 -1.35
N PRO A 112 3.96 16.72 -1.42
CA PRO A 112 4.93 17.65 -0.87
C PRO A 112 5.11 17.41 0.63
N LEU A 113 6.35 17.23 1.07
CA LEU A 113 6.74 17.06 2.47
C LEU A 113 6.38 18.33 3.25
N LYS A 114 5.19 18.35 3.86
CA LYS A 114 4.78 19.40 4.80
C LYS A 114 5.07 18.94 6.22
N PHE A 115 5.93 19.68 6.93
CA PHE A 115 6.14 19.49 8.36
C PHE A 115 4.90 19.99 9.12
N GLU A 116 4.12 19.07 9.66
CA GLU A 116 2.95 19.36 10.50
C GLU A 116 3.31 19.05 11.96
N MET A 117 3.69 20.07 12.75
CA MET A 117 4.00 19.94 14.19
C MET A 117 2.85 19.29 14.98
N ALA A 118 1.61 19.49 14.55
CA ALA A 118 0.42 18.91 15.17
C ALA A 118 0.43 17.36 15.19
N LYS A 119 1.12 16.71 14.25
CA LYS A 119 1.26 15.24 14.22
C LYS A 119 2.24 14.68 15.26
N LEU A 120 3.07 15.53 15.87
CA LEU A 120 4.04 15.14 16.89
C LEU A 120 3.45 15.17 18.31
N ASN A 121 2.16 15.50 18.48
CA ASN A 121 1.56 15.58 19.81
C ASN A 121 1.43 14.17 20.46
N PRO A 122 2.17 13.87 21.55
CA PRO A 122 2.18 12.55 22.18
C PRO A 122 0.84 12.18 22.82
N ILE A 123 0.04 13.16 23.27
CA ILE A 123 -1.28 12.94 23.87
C ILE A 123 -2.24 12.35 22.85
N GLN A 124 -2.22 12.85 21.61
CA GLN A 124 -3.01 12.29 20.51
C GLN A 124 -2.53 10.88 20.11
N GLY A 125 -1.23 10.62 20.21
CA GLY A 125 -0.65 9.28 19.99
C GLY A 125 -1.16 8.27 21.02
N LEU A 126 -1.11 8.61 22.30
CA LEU A 126 -1.64 7.77 23.39
C LEU A 126 -3.14 7.52 23.24
N GLY A 127 -3.92 8.56 22.90
CA GLY A 127 -5.36 8.42 22.65
C GLY A 127 -5.69 7.45 21.51
N ARG A 128 -4.82 7.31 20.50
CA ARG A 128 -5.00 6.30 19.44
C ARG A 128 -4.67 4.89 19.92
N ILE A 129 -3.62 4.72 20.71
CA ILE A 129 -3.21 3.42 21.27
C ILE A 129 -4.28 2.87 22.21
N PHE A 130 -4.80 3.70 23.12
CA PHE A 130 -5.84 3.31 24.08
C PHE A 130 -7.28 3.49 23.55
N SER A 131 -7.45 3.62 22.24
CA SER A 131 -8.79 3.67 21.63
C SER A 131 -9.35 2.26 21.39
N THR A 132 -10.66 2.19 21.13
CA THR A 132 -11.31 0.94 20.66
C THR A 132 -10.64 0.37 19.41
N LYS A 133 -10.10 1.23 18.52
CA LYS A 133 -9.33 0.80 17.35
C LYS A 133 -8.02 0.13 17.75
N GLY A 134 -7.29 0.72 18.70
CA GLY A 134 -6.04 0.14 19.21
C GLY A 134 -6.24 -1.21 19.88
N LEU A 135 -7.32 -1.38 20.65
CA LEU A 135 -7.67 -2.67 21.25
C LEU A 135 -8.01 -3.75 20.19
N ILE A 136 -8.74 -3.37 19.13
CA ILE A 136 -9.02 -4.28 18.01
C ILE A 136 -7.73 -4.67 17.26
N GLU A 137 -6.81 -3.73 17.03
CA GLU A 137 -5.51 -4.01 16.41
C GLU A 137 -4.64 -4.92 17.28
N LEU A 138 -4.65 -4.73 18.59
CA LEU A 138 -3.96 -5.59 19.55
C LEU A 138 -4.51 -7.02 19.50
N LEU A 139 -5.83 -7.19 19.54
CA LEU A 139 -6.46 -8.52 19.44
C LEU A 139 -6.12 -9.22 18.12
N LYS A 140 -6.16 -8.50 17.00
CA LYS A 140 -5.73 -9.05 15.70
C LYS A 140 -4.27 -9.47 15.73
N SER A 141 -3.40 -8.67 16.34
CA SER A 141 -1.96 -8.95 16.43
C SER A 141 -1.67 -10.16 17.30
N LEU A 142 -2.36 -10.29 18.44
CA LEU A 142 -2.29 -11.47 19.30
C LEU A 142 -2.77 -12.72 18.59
N LEU A 143 -3.89 -12.64 17.85
CA LEU A 143 -4.38 -13.79 17.07
C LEU A 143 -3.37 -14.23 16.01
N LYS A 144 -2.82 -13.27 15.24
CA LYS A 144 -1.74 -13.54 14.26
C LYS A 144 -0.51 -14.17 14.93
N PHE A 145 -0.15 -13.69 16.12
CA PHE A 145 0.99 -14.23 16.88
C PHE A 145 0.73 -15.64 17.37
N SER A 146 -0.44 -15.91 17.99
CA SER A 146 -0.79 -17.24 18.50
C SER A 146 -0.88 -18.29 17.40
N VAL A 147 -1.53 -17.95 16.27
CA VAL A 147 -1.61 -18.87 15.12
C VAL A 147 -0.23 -19.09 14.51
N GLY A 148 0.60 -18.04 14.41
CA GLY A 148 1.98 -18.18 13.95
C GLY A 148 2.84 -19.04 14.89
N GLY A 149 2.69 -18.87 16.20
CA GLY A 149 3.38 -19.68 17.21
C GLY A 149 2.95 -21.15 17.16
N TRP A 150 1.65 -21.41 17.01
CA TRP A 150 1.14 -22.77 16.81
C TRP A 150 1.68 -23.40 15.51
N LEU A 151 1.78 -22.63 14.43
CA LEU A 151 2.32 -23.10 13.16
C LEU A 151 3.80 -23.49 13.28
N VAL A 152 4.60 -22.66 13.96
CA VAL A 152 6.02 -22.97 14.25
C VAL A 152 6.12 -24.23 15.10
N TYR A 153 5.31 -24.35 16.15
CA TYR A 153 5.25 -25.56 16.96
C TYR A 153 4.92 -26.80 16.12
N TYR A 154 3.91 -26.72 15.24
CA TYR A 154 3.51 -27.81 14.37
C TYR A 154 4.63 -28.25 13.42
N ILE A 155 5.32 -27.29 12.78
CA ILE A 155 6.46 -27.57 11.89
C ILE A 155 7.57 -28.31 12.65
N ILE A 156 7.97 -27.78 13.81
CA ILE A 156 9.02 -28.40 14.62
C ILE A 156 8.58 -29.80 15.07
N HIS A 157 7.35 -29.94 15.56
CA HIS A 157 6.82 -31.21 16.06
C HIS A 157 6.80 -32.30 14.99
N LYS A 158 6.42 -31.96 13.75
CA LYS A 158 6.44 -32.88 12.60
C LYS A 158 7.86 -33.41 12.35
N ASP A 159 8.86 -32.56 12.50
CA ASP A 159 10.25 -32.84 12.17
C ASP A 159 11.03 -33.51 13.33
N LEU A 160 10.48 -33.51 14.56
CA LEU A 160 11.12 -34.12 15.75
C LEU A 160 11.52 -35.57 15.54
N ASN A 161 10.74 -36.34 14.78
CA ASN A 161 11.00 -37.77 14.54
C ASN A 161 12.23 -38.01 13.65
N ILE A 162 12.63 -37.01 12.86
CA ILE A 162 13.80 -37.08 11.97
C ILE A 162 15.06 -36.58 12.69
N LEU A 163 14.94 -35.77 13.75
CA LEU A 163 16.10 -35.20 14.44
C LEU A 163 17.12 -36.25 14.95
N PRO A 164 16.72 -37.41 15.51
CA PRO A 164 17.69 -38.43 15.94
C PRO A 164 18.50 -39.00 14.76
N SER A 165 17.88 -39.20 13.60
CA SER A 165 18.56 -39.76 12.44
C SER A 165 19.54 -38.79 11.79
N LEU A 166 19.35 -37.47 11.95
CA LEU A 166 20.31 -36.45 11.48
C LEU A 166 21.71 -36.64 12.06
N THR A 167 21.83 -37.16 13.29
CA THR A 167 23.13 -37.36 13.95
C THR A 167 23.98 -38.47 13.35
N ALA A 168 23.35 -39.39 12.62
CA ALA A 168 24.01 -40.52 11.97
C ALA A 168 24.23 -40.32 10.47
N MET A 169 23.79 -39.19 9.90
CA MET A 169 23.90 -38.90 8.47
C MET A 169 25.30 -38.39 8.10
N GLU A 170 25.74 -38.71 6.88
CA GLU A 170 26.92 -38.07 6.30
C GLU A 170 26.69 -36.57 6.08
N MET A 171 27.76 -35.77 6.15
CA MET A 171 27.71 -34.30 6.09
C MET A 171 26.93 -33.78 4.87
N ASN A 172 27.12 -34.37 3.69
CA ASN A 172 26.45 -33.95 2.47
C ASN A 172 24.94 -34.21 2.50
N GLU A 173 24.54 -35.32 3.12
CA GLU A 173 23.13 -35.69 3.29
C GLU A 173 22.47 -34.82 4.36
N LEU A 174 23.16 -34.59 5.47
CA LEU A 174 22.72 -33.67 6.54
C LEU A 174 22.40 -32.28 5.98
N VAL A 175 23.32 -31.67 5.21
CA VAL A 175 23.10 -30.35 4.60
C VAL A 175 21.86 -30.35 3.70
N ARG A 176 21.67 -31.41 2.90
CA ARG A 176 20.52 -31.51 1.98
C ARG A 176 19.20 -31.64 2.73
N VAL A 177 19.15 -32.51 3.74
CA VAL A 177 17.94 -32.73 4.55
C VAL A 177 17.60 -31.48 5.35
N SER A 178 18.58 -30.85 6.03
CA SER A 178 18.36 -29.60 6.76
C SER A 178 17.89 -28.46 5.86
N ALA A 179 18.50 -28.30 4.67
CA ALA A 179 18.07 -27.28 3.73
C ALA A 179 16.62 -27.49 3.26
N LYS A 180 16.21 -28.76 3.05
CA LYS A 180 14.83 -29.10 2.71
C LYS A 180 13.85 -28.78 3.85
N MET A 181 14.18 -29.19 5.08
CA MET A 181 13.35 -28.89 6.26
C MET A 181 13.15 -27.39 6.46
N ILE A 182 14.23 -26.60 6.34
CA ILE A 182 14.17 -25.14 6.41
C ILE A 182 13.29 -24.58 5.29
N MET A 183 13.45 -25.06 4.06
CA MET A 183 12.65 -24.58 2.93
C MET A 183 11.15 -24.92 3.10
N ASP A 184 10.82 -26.13 3.54
CA ASP A 184 9.44 -26.54 3.82
C ASP A 184 8.82 -25.65 4.91
N ALA A 185 9.56 -25.39 5.99
CA ALA A 185 9.15 -24.47 7.06
C ALA A 185 8.90 -23.05 6.54
N VAL A 186 9.82 -22.52 5.71
CA VAL A 186 9.73 -21.18 5.12
C VAL A 186 8.53 -21.07 4.18
N ILE A 187 8.27 -22.09 3.34
CA ILE A 187 7.12 -22.08 2.42
C ILE A 187 5.80 -22.12 3.18
N ILE A 188 5.69 -22.96 4.22
CA ILE A 188 4.48 -23.04 5.06
C ILE A 188 4.24 -21.70 5.78
N ALA A 189 5.28 -21.13 6.39
CA ALA A 189 5.20 -19.84 7.05
C ALA A 189 4.83 -18.71 6.06
N PHE A 190 5.42 -18.72 4.86
CA PHE A 190 5.09 -17.76 3.80
C PHE A 190 3.64 -17.87 3.35
N ALA A 191 3.12 -19.09 3.13
CA ALA A 191 1.73 -19.31 2.77
C ALA A 191 0.78 -18.74 3.83
N TYR A 192 1.10 -18.97 5.11
CA TYR A 192 0.35 -18.38 6.23
C TYR A 192 0.37 -16.84 6.22
N TYR A 193 1.55 -16.22 6.10
CA TYR A 193 1.68 -14.77 6.04
C TYR A 193 1.02 -14.17 4.78
N MET A 194 1.00 -14.90 3.67
CA MET A 194 0.31 -14.49 2.44
C MET A 194 -1.20 -14.42 2.65
N VAL A 195 -1.79 -15.46 3.26
CA VAL A 195 -3.22 -15.46 3.59
C VAL A 195 -3.57 -14.29 4.51
N LEU A 196 -2.78 -14.06 5.56
CA LEU A 196 -2.98 -12.93 6.47
C LEU A 196 -2.84 -11.58 5.78
N ALA A 197 -1.86 -11.43 4.90
CA ALA A 197 -1.63 -10.21 4.15
C ALA A 197 -2.79 -9.89 3.18
N ILE A 198 -3.33 -10.90 2.51
CA ILE A 198 -4.48 -10.73 1.60
C ILE A 198 -5.72 -10.30 2.40
N ILE A 199 -6.02 -10.99 3.51
CA ILE A 199 -7.14 -10.63 4.39
C ILE A 199 -6.95 -9.22 4.94
N GLY A 200 -5.73 -8.90 5.40
CA GLY A 200 -5.35 -7.59 5.89
C GLY A 200 -5.59 -6.50 4.84
N TYR A 201 -5.15 -6.72 3.61
CA TYR A 201 -5.35 -5.78 2.50
C TYR A 201 -6.83 -5.48 2.23
N PHE A 202 -7.70 -6.49 2.19
CA PHE A 202 -9.14 -6.25 1.99
C PHE A 202 -9.77 -5.49 3.16
N ILE A 203 -9.38 -5.81 4.40
CA ILE A 203 -9.84 -5.10 5.59
C ILE A 203 -9.37 -3.64 5.58
N ASP A 204 -8.10 -3.39 5.26
CA ASP A 204 -7.52 -2.04 5.19
C ASP A 204 -8.19 -1.21 4.09
N LYS A 205 -8.41 -1.81 2.92
CA LYS A 205 -9.12 -1.18 1.80
C LYS A 205 -10.56 -0.84 2.17
N TRP A 206 -11.29 -1.77 2.79
CA TRP A 206 -12.66 -1.52 3.23
C TRP A 206 -12.74 -0.42 4.30
N GLN A 207 -11.82 -0.42 5.27
CA GLN A 207 -11.74 0.64 6.27
C GLN A 207 -11.43 1.99 5.65
N HIS A 208 -10.53 2.04 4.66
CA HIS A 208 -10.21 3.25 3.94
C HIS A 208 -11.42 3.78 3.17
N GLU A 209 -12.10 2.93 2.40
CA GLU A 209 -13.34 3.30 1.69
C GLU A 209 -14.44 3.77 2.67
N LYS A 210 -14.58 3.10 3.81
CA LYS A 210 -15.52 3.50 4.87
C LYS A 210 -15.18 4.88 5.43
N SER A 211 -13.90 5.20 5.60
CA SER A 211 -13.46 6.51 6.11
C SER A 211 -13.71 7.66 5.12
N LEU A 212 -13.83 7.35 3.82
CA LEU A 212 -14.13 8.32 2.78
C LEU A 212 -15.63 8.57 2.57
N ARG A 213 -16.52 7.77 3.17
CA ARG A 213 -17.98 7.92 3.03
C ARG A 213 -18.45 9.34 3.32
N MET A 214 -19.58 9.70 2.72
CA MET A 214 -20.17 11.03 2.78
C MET A 214 -21.53 10.97 3.46
N SER A 215 -21.92 12.06 4.13
CA SER A 215 -23.32 12.27 4.48
C SER A 215 -24.08 12.80 3.26
N LYS A 216 -25.40 12.72 3.27
CA LYS A 216 -26.24 13.31 2.22
C LYS A 216 -26.03 14.82 2.10
N GLN A 217 -25.76 15.49 3.22
CA GLN A 217 -25.47 16.92 3.24
C GLN A 217 -24.09 17.23 2.61
N GLU A 218 -23.03 16.51 3.00
CA GLU A 218 -21.69 16.64 2.40
C GLU A 218 -21.75 16.45 0.87
N LEU A 219 -22.56 15.50 0.39
CA LEU A 219 -22.70 15.20 -1.04
C LEU A 219 -23.41 16.33 -1.79
N LYS A 220 -24.44 16.93 -1.18
CA LYS A 220 -25.15 18.09 -1.74
C LYS A 220 -24.25 19.33 -1.78
N GLU A 221 -23.43 19.55 -0.75
CA GLU A 221 -22.46 20.64 -0.70
C GLU A 221 -21.37 20.47 -1.76
N GLU A 222 -20.83 19.26 -1.94
CA GLU A 222 -19.82 19.01 -2.97
C GLU A 222 -20.40 19.17 -4.40
N SER A 223 -21.66 18.79 -4.62
CA SER A 223 -22.37 19.06 -5.87
C SER A 223 -22.52 20.56 -6.12
N LYS A 224 -22.89 21.34 -5.09
CA LYS A 224 -22.96 22.81 -5.18
C LYS A 224 -21.59 23.45 -5.46
N GLU A 225 -20.51 22.98 -4.84
CA GLU A 225 -19.16 23.47 -5.11
C GLU A 225 -18.66 23.14 -6.52
N SER A 226 -19.11 22.02 -7.09
CA SER A 226 -18.63 21.54 -8.40
C SER A 226 -19.45 22.12 -9.56
N GLU A 227 -20.77 22.10 -9.45
CA GLU A 227 -21.70 22.47 -10.53
C GLU A 227 -22.31 23.87 -10.36
N GLY A 228 -22.06 24.51 -9.22
CA GLY A 228 -22.70 25.74 -8.78
C GLY A 228 -24.07 25.49 -8.13
N ASP A 229 -24.57 26.46 -7.35
CA ASP A 229 -25.92 26.33 -6.78
C ASP A 229 -26.97 26.35 -7.91
N PRO A 230 -27.86 25.33 -8.01
CA PRO A 230 -28.89 25.27 -9.04
C PRO A 230 -29.78 26.52 -9.10
N ILE A 231 -30.04 27.13 -7.93
CA ILE A 231 -30.86 28.34 -7.82
C ILE A 231 -30.14 29.53 -8.45
N ILE A 232 -28.82 29.63 -8.23
CA ILE A 232 -28.00 30.69 -8.85
C ILE A 232 -27.91 30.45 -10.36
N LYS A 233 -27.70 29.21 -10.80
CA LYS A 233 -27.64 28.85 -12.23
C LYS A 233 -28.96 29.12 -12.95
N SER A 234 -30.11 28.87 -12.31
CA SER A 234 -31.43 29.18 -12.89
C SER A 234 -31.65 30.69 -12.98
N ARG A 235 -31.28 31.46 -11.94
CA ARG A 235 -31.33 32.93 -11.96
C ARG A 235 -30.48 33.52 -13.08
N ILE A 236 -29.25 33.03 -13.27
CA ILE A 236 -28.37 33.46 -14.36
C ILE A 236 -29.02 33.19 -15.72
N ARG A 237 -29.58 31.99 -15.95
CA ARG A 237 -30.29 31.69 -17.22
C ARG A 237 -31.50 32.58 -17.44
N SER A 238 -32.28 32.87 -16.40
CA SER A 238 -33.43 33.76 -16.48
C SER A 238 -33.00 35.19 -16.85
N ALA A 239 -31.95 35.70 -16.21
CA ALA A 239 -31.38 37.01 -16.53
C ALA A 239 -30.83 37.08 -17.97
N GLN A 240 -30.12 36.03 -18.42
CA GLN A 240 -29.63 35.92 -19.80
C GLN A 240 -30.77 35.94 -20.82
N ARG A 241 -31.87 35.21 -20.57
CA ARG A 241 -33.06 35.23 -21.45
C ARG A 241 -33.73 36.61 -21.49
N ALA A 242 -33.79 37.31 -20.36
CA ALA A 242 -34.35 38.66 -20.31
C ALA A 242 -33.48 39.66 -21.09
N ALA A 243 -32.15 39.59 -20.93
CA ALA A 243 -31.22 40.41 -21.70
C ALA A 243 -31.27 40.11 -23.20
N ALA A 244 -31.36 38.84 -23.60
CA ALA A 244 -31.51 38.44 -24.99
C ALA A 244 -32.82 38.97 -25.60
N ARG A 245 -33.95 38.87 -24.88
CA ARG A 245 -35.22 39.48 -25.32
C ARG A 245 -35.11 40.99 -25.46
N LYS A 246 -34.40 41.67 -24.55
CA LYS A 246 -34.21 43.13 -24.65
C LYS A 246 -33.39 43.51 -25.89
N ARG A 247 -32.33 42.76 -26.22
CA ARG A 247 -31.54 42.97 -27.46
C ARG A 247 -32.38 42.70 -28.70
N MET A 248 -33.12 41.60 -28.73
CA MET A 248 -34.05 41.30 -29.82
C MET A 248 -35.04 42.46 -30.04
N MET A 249 -35.68 42.97 -28.99
CA MET A 249 -36.61 44.10 -29.07
C MET A 249 -35.94 45.42 -29.51
N GLN A 250 -34.62 45.57 -29.32
CA GLN A 250 -33.85 46.72 -29.83
C GLN A 250 -33.51 46.59 -31.32
N GLU A 251 -33.42 45.38 -31.86
CA GLU A 251 -33.15 45.12 -33.27
C GLU A 251 -34.43 45.07 -34.13
N VAL A 252 -35.61 44.86 -33.53
CA VAL A 252 -36.92 44.89 -34.22
C VAL A 252 -37.17 46.20 -34.99
N PRO A 253 -36.92 47.42 -34.44
CA PRO A 253 -37.12 48.66 -35.17
C PRO A 253 -36.23 48.83 -36.41
N THR A 254 -35.10 48.12 -36.47
CA THR A 254 -34.17 48.14 -37.62
C THR A 254 -34.46 47.04 -38.64
N ALA A 255 -35.45 46.18 -38.41
CA ALA A 255 -35.77 45.07 -39.31
C ALA A 255 -36.63 45.51 -40.51
N THR A 256 -36.28 45.04 -41.71
CA THR A 256 -36.94 45.42 -42.97
C THR A 256 -38.33 44.81 -43.12
N VAL A 257 -38.55 43.59 -42.59
CA VAL A 257 -39.84 42.88 -42.55
C VAL A 257 -39.76 41.85 -41.43
N VAL A 258 -40.88 41.61 -40.73
CA VAL A 258 -41.01 40.55 -39.72
C VAL A 258 -42.02 39.53 -40.22
N ILE A 259 -41.61 38.27 -40.34
CA ILE A 259 -42.47 37.17 -40.80
C ILE A 259 -42.84 36.33 -39.56
N THR A 260 -44.11 36.34 -39.19
CA THR A 260 -44.60 35.60 -38.01
C THR A 260 -45.44 34.39 -38.44
N ASN A 261 -45.22 33.27 -37.77
CA ASN A 261 -46.13 32.14 -37.70
C ASN A 261 -46.80 32.19 -36.31
N PRO A 262 -48.15 32.26 -36.22
CA PRO A 262 -48.88 32.55 -34.99
C PRO A 262 -48.56 31.68 -33.78
N THR A 263 -47.97 30.50 -33.97
CA THR A 263 -47.78 29.53 -32.90
C THR A 263 -46.33 29.08 -32.67
N HIS A 264 -45.40 29.27 -33.62
CA HIS A 264 -44.10 28.58 -33.53
C HIS A 264 -42.85 29.42 -33.83
N LEU A 265 -42.88 30.47 -34.65
CA LEU A 265 -41.66 31.22 -34.96
C LEU A 265 -41.94 32.62 -35.51
N ALA A 266 -41.08 33.58 -35.17
CA ALA A 266 -40.99 34.87 -35.84
C ALA A 266 -39.54 35.06 -36.30
N VAL A 267 -39.34 35.34 -37.59
CA VAL A 267 -38.04 35.64 -38.23
C VAL A 267 -38.05 37.05 -38.77
#